data_AF-A0A6L9MIN3-F1
#
_entry.id   AF-A0A6L9MIN3-F1
#
_cell.length_a   1.000
_cell.length_b   1.000
_cell.length_c   1.000
_cell.angle_alpha   90.00
_cell.angle_beta   90.00
_cell.angle_gamma   90.00
#
_symmetry.space_group_name_H-M   'P 1'
#
loop_
_entity.id
_entity.type
_entity.pdbx_description
1 polymer ?
#
loop_
_entity_poly.entity_id
_entity_poly.type
_entity_poly.pdbx_seq_one_letter_code
_entity_poly.pdbx_strand_id
1 'polypeptide(L)'
;MHGADWLLMLALGCAMVVVAIGVARAYQSAPPAIIGTFDYAYLLFAALWGVTAFGERLDALAFLGMGLIIAAGILVLSGPRRAARTATEPAERPQGT
;
A
#
# COMPACT_ATOMS: atom_id res chain seq x y z
N MET A 1 32.53 -2.31 16.77
CA MET A 1 31.47 -2.62 15.79
C MET A 1 31.41 -4.13 15.73
N HIS A 2 30.38 -4.71 16.34
CA HIS A 2 30.31 -6.15 16.61
C HIS A 2 29.89 -6.88 15.33
N GLY A 3 30.34 -8.12 15.09
CA GLY A 3 29.98 -8.88 13.88
C GLY A 3 28.46 -9.04 13.64
N ALA A 4 27.66 -8.89 14.71
CA ALA A 4 26.20 -8.83 14.63
C ALA A 4 25.67 -7.62 13.86
N ASP A 5 26.35 -6.46 13.91
CA ASP A 5 25.93 -5.24 13.22
C ASP A 5 25.95 -5.45 11.70
N TRP A 6 26.97 -6.14 11.19
CA TRP A 6 27.10 -6.51 9.78
C TRP A 6 26.01 -7.48 9.32
N LEU A 7 25.66 -8.46 10.15
CA LEU A 7 24.60 -9.40 9.85
C LEU A 7 23.22 -8.71 9.82
N LEU A 8 22.97 -7.79 10.75
CA LEU A 8 21.75 -6.99 10.79
C LEU A 8 21.62 -6.08 9.57
N MET A 9 22.70 -5.42 9.15
CA MET A 9 22.70 -4.61 7.92
C MET A 9 22.41 -5.45 6.68
N LEU A 10 23.00 -6.64 6.58
CA LEU A 10 22.79 -7.53 5.45
C LEU A 10 21.35 -8.09 5.41
N ALA A 11 20.82 -8.49 6.57
CA ALA A 11 19.44 -8.94 6.70
C ALA A 11 18.44 -7.83 6.34
N LEU A 12 18.67 -6.60 6.82
CA LEU A 12 17.83 -5.43 6.50
C LEU A 12 17.90 -5.09 5.01
N GLY A 13 19.09 -5.14 4.40
CA GLY A 13 19.28 -4.94 2.98
C GLY A 13 18.50 -5.95 2.14
N CYS A 14 18.59 -7.24 2.47
CA CYS A 14 17.79 -8.29 1.82
C CYS A 14 16.28 -8.04 1.97
N ALA A 15 15.81 -7.68 3.18
CA ALA A 15 14.41 -7.38 3.42
C ALA A 15 13.93 -6.21 2.53
N MET A 16 14.71 -5.13 2.43
CA MET A 16 14.38 -3.98 1.58
C MET A 16 14.29 -4.36 0.10
N VAL A 17 15.19 -5.22 -0.40
CA VAL A 17 15.13 -5.72 -1.79
C VAL A 17 13.86 -6.55 -2.02
N VAL A 18 13.50 -7.43 -1.09
CA VAL A 18 12.28 -8.23 -1.17
C VAL A 18 11.04 -7.34 -1.21
N VAL A 19 10.98 -6.32 -0.34
CA VAL A 19 9.89 -5.33 -0.33
C VAL A 19 9.81 -4.58 -1.66
N ALA A 20 10.93 -4.05 -2.16
CA ALA A 20 10.96 -3.31 -3.42
C ALA A 20 10.50 -4.15 -4.61
N ILE A 21 10.92 -5.42 -4.69
CA ILE A 21 10.45 -6.35 -5.73
C ILE A 21 8.96 -6.64 -5.58
N GLY A 22 8.49 -6.90 -4.35
CA GLY A 22 7.07 -7.14 -4.07
C GLY A 22 6.19 -5.97 -4.49
N VAL A 23 6.59 -4.75 -4.15
CA VAL A 23 5.91 -3.51 -4.57
C VAL A 23 5.93 -3.38 -6.09
N ALA A 24 7.10 -3.52 -6.73
CA ALA A 24 7.19 -3.45 -8.19
C ALA A 24 6.28 -4.47 -8.89
N ARG A 25 6.17 -5.70 -8.36
CA ARG A 25 5.25 -6.73 -8.87
C ARG A 25 3.78 -6.36 -8.66
N ALA A 26 3.43 -5.78 -7.51
CA ALA A 26 2.06 -5.32 -7.24
C ALA A 26 1.65 -4.19 -8.19
N TYR A 27 2.55 -3.25 -8.48
CA TYR A 27 2.31 -2.17 -9.44
C TYR A 27 2.11 -2.69 -10.87
N GLN A 28 2.74 -3.80 -11.23
CA GLN A 28 2.63 -4.39 -12.58
C GLN A 28 1.35 -5.22 -12.79
N SER A 29 0.70 -5.67 -11.72
CA SER A 29 -0.40 -6.64 -11.80
C SER A 29 -1.76 -6.13 -11.32
N ALA A 30 -1.81 -5.05 -10.54
CA ALA A 30 -3.05 -4.52 -10.00
C ALA A 30 -3.59 -3.30 -10.80
N PRO A 31 -4.91 -3.13 -10.91
CA PRO A 31 -5.53 -1.91 -11.40
C PRO A 31 -5.05 -0.67 -10.62
N PRO A 32 -4.79 0.47 -11.27
CA PRO A 32 -4.23 1.68 -10.65
C PRO A 32 -4.94 2.14 -9.36
N ALA A 33 -6.26 1.92 -9.28
CA ALA A 33 -7.08 2.31 -8.14
C ALA A 33 -6.76 1.54 -6.83
N ILE A 34 -6.32 0.28 -6.91
CA ILE A 34 -5.98 -0.53 -5.72
C ILE A 34 -4.62 -0.12 -5.18
N ILE A 35 -3.67 0.16 -6.07
CA ILE A 35 -2.30 0.56 -5.74
C ILE A 35 -2.30 1.90 -5.02
N GLY A 36 -3.04 2.89 -5.54
CA GLY A 36 -3.16 4.20 -4.90
C GLY A 36 -3.72 4.11 -3.48
N THR A 37 -4.61 3.16 -3.21
CA THR A 37 -5.11 2.93 -1.85
C THR A 37 -4.06 2.31 -0.93
N PHE A 38 -3.31 1.34 -1.44
CA PHE A 38 -2.28 0.66 -0.67
C PHE A 38 -1.17 1.62 -0.22
N ASP A 39 -0.87 2.64 -1.04
CA ASP A 39 0.09 3.70 -0.71
C ASP A 39 -0.36 4.49 0.53
N TYR A 40 -1.66 4.75 0.70
CA TYR A 40 -2.19 5.37 1.92
C TYR A 40 -2.12 4.46 3.16
N ALA A 41 -2.13 3.12 3.00
CA ALA A 41 -1.99 2.18 4.12
C ALA A 41 -0.61 2.27 4.80
N TYR A 42 0.43 2.70 4.07
CA TYR A 42 1.75 2.96 4.63
C TYR A 42 1.71 3.98 5.76
N LEU A 43 0.90 5.04 5.65
CA LEU A 43 0.73 6.05 6.71
C LEU A 43 0.21 5.44 8.01
N LEU A 44 -0.71 4.48 7.93
CA LEU A 44 -1.23 3.78 9.11
C LEU A 44 -0.14 2.95 9.78
N PHE A 45 0.64 2.23 8.98
CA PHE A 45 1.71 1.37 9.46
C PHE A 45 2.87 2.18 10.05
N ALA A 46 3.21 3.32 9.44
CA ALA A 46 4.19 4.27 9.95
C ALA A 46 3.75 4.86 11.31
N ALA A 47 2.47 5.22 11.45
CA ALA A 47 1.92 5.70 12.73
C ALA A 47 1.96 4.60 13.81
N LEU A 48 1.60 3.37 13.47
CA LEU A 48 1.66 2.22 14.38
C LEU A 48 3.09 2.01 14.92
N TRP A 49 4.08 1.97 14.04
CA TRP A 49 5.48 1.80 14.44
C TRP A 49 6.06 3.03 15.15
N GLY A 50 5.59 4.25 14.82
CA GLY A 50 5.94 5.46 15.56
C GLY A 50 5.55 5.37 17.04
N VAL A 51 4.34 4.88 17.33
CA VAL A 51 3.89 4.67 18.71
C VAL A 51 4.68 3.54 19.38
N THR A 52 4.79 2.38 18.71
CA THR A 52 5.28 1.14 19.35
C THR A 52 6.80 1.04 19.46
N ALA A 53 7.54 1.50 18.44
CA ALA A 53 9.00 1.42 18.42
C ALA A 53 9.67 2.67 19.01
N PHE A 54 9.07 3.86 18.85
CA PHE A 54 9.67 5.12 19.30
C PHE A 54 9.05 5.67 20.58
N GLY A 55 7.90 5.14 21.04
CA GLY A 55 7.24 5.60 22.25
C GLY A 55 6.71 7.03 22.14
N GLU A 56 6.53 7.51 20.91
CA GLU A 56 6.04 8.86 20.62
C GLU A 56 4.66 9.05 21.26
N ARG A 57 4.51 10.06 22.12
CA ARG A 57 3.20 10.40 22.70
C ARG A 57 2.37 11.03 21.59
N LEU A 58 1.47 10.26 21.00
CA LEU A 58 0.49 10.75 20.03
C LEU A 58 -0.34 11.86 20.68
N ASP A 59 -0.11 13.09 20.22
CA ASP A 59 -0.91 14.25 20.59
C ASP A 59 -2.37 14.06 20.10
N ALA A 60 -3.30 14.85 20.61
CA ALA A 60 -4.73 14.77 20.25
C ALA A 60 -4.94 14.84 18.72
N LEU A 61 -4.11 15.61 18.02
CA LEU A 61 -4.10 15.70 16.56
C LEU A 61 -3.64 14.41 15.88
N ALA A 62 -2.71 13.67 16.49
CA ALA A 62 -2.20 12.42 15.96
C ALA A 62 -3.19 11.26 16.17
N PHE A 63 -3.96 11.27 17.26
CA PHE A 63 -5.13 10.39 17.44
C PHE A 63 -6.21 10.66 16.38
N LEU A 64 -6.49 11.93 16.08
CA LEU A 64 -7.41 12.31 15.01
C LEU A 64 -6.92 11.79 13.64
N GLY A 65 -5.64 11.97 13.34
CA GLY A 65 -5.01 11.43 12.14
C GLY A 65 -5.12 9.91 12.04
N MET A 66 -4.85 9.18 13.12
CA MET A 66 -4.98 7.73 13.17
C MET A 66 -6.42 7.27 12.94
N GLY A 67 -7.41 7.94 13.54
CA GLY A 67 -8.82 7.68 13.29
C GLY A 67 -9.23 7.92 11.83
N LEU A 68 -8.70 8.98 11.21
CA LEU A 68 -8.98 9.31 9.81
C LEU A 68 -8.41 8.27 8.84
N ILE A 69 -7.20 7.75 9.11
CA ILE A 69 -6.60 6.70 8.28
C ILE A 69 -7.38 5.38 8.42
N ILE A 70 -7.80 5.01 9.64
CA ILE A 70 -8.67 3.83 9.87
C ILE A 70 -9.99 3.99 9.11
N ALA A 71 -10.63 5.15 9.20
CA ALA A 71 -11.89 5.43 8.51
C ALA A 71 -11.73 5.36 6.97
N ALA A 72 -10.64 5.89 6.42
CA ALA A 72 -10.32 5.78 5.00
C ALA A 72 -10.09 4.32 4.56
N GLY A 73 -9.38 3.52 5.37
CA GLY A 73 -9.19 2.09 5.13
C GLY A 73 -10.51 1.32 5.10
N ILE A 74 -11.40 1.60 6.06
CA ILE A 74 -12.76 1.01 6.09
C ILE A 74 -13.56 1.45 4.87
N LEU A 75 -13.52 2.73 4.49
CA LEU A 75 -14.26 3.28 3.34
C LEU A 75 -13.84 2.64 2.01
N VAL A 76 -12.55 2.37 1.83
CA VAL A 76 -12.05 1.62 0.67
C VAL A 76 -12.61 0.20 0.69
N LEU A 77 -12.53 -0.48 1.83
CA LEU A 77 -12.97 -1.86 1.95
C LEU A 77 -14.49 -2.01 1.74
N SER A 78 -15.24 -0.95 2.05
CA SER A 78 -16.70 -0.86 1.89
C SER A 78 -17.15 -0.20 0.59
N GLY A 79 -16.23 0.33 -0.23
CA GLY A 79 -16.53 0.90 -1.54
C GLY A 79 -17.03 -0.16 -2.52
N PRO A 80 -18.17 0.05 -3.22
CA PRO A 80 -18.61 -0.86 -4.27
C PRO A 80 -17.53 -0.96 -5.34
N ARG A 81 -17.13 -2.19 -5.72
CA ARG A 81 -16.26 -2.46 -6.87
C ARG A 81 -16.96 -2.02 -8.15
N ARG A 82 -17.03 -0.72 -8.41
CA ARG A 82 -17.75 -0.18 -9.55
C ARG A 82 -16.87 -0.35 -10.78
N ALA A 83 -17.08 -1.49 -11.42
CA ALA A 83 -17.16 -1.60 -12.86
C ALA A 83 -15.94 -1.10 -13.65
N ALA A 84 -14.89 -1.91 -13.66
CA ALA A 84 -14.10 -2.09 -14.88
C ALA A 84 -14.93 -2.87 -15.94
N ARG A 85 -16.15 -2.40 -16.24
CA ARG A 85 -17.11 -2.95 -17.23
C ARG A 85 -17.41 -1.93 -18.33
N THR A 86 -16.42 -1.14 -18.76
CA THR A 86 -16.59 -0.18 -19.86
C THR A 86 -15.47 -0.21 -20.90
N ALA A 87 -14.69 -1.30 -20.97
CA ALA A 87 -13.73 -1.51 -22.06
C ALA A 87 -13.94 -2.84 -22.80
N THR A 88 -15.13 -3.42 -22.67
CA THR A 88 -15.62 -4.40 -23.65
C THR A 88 -16.70 -3.70 -24.45
N GLU A 89 -16.29 -2.73 -25.28
CA GLU A 89 -17.04 -2.49 -26.50
C GLU A 89 -16.43 -3.43 -27.53
N PRO A 90 -17.08 -4.57 -27.82
CA PRO A 90 -16.67 -5.44 -28.91
C PRO A 90 -17.01 -4.68 -30.19
N ALA A 91 -16.02 -4.00 -30.76
CA ALA A 91 -16.07 -3.55 -32.15
C ALA A 91 -15.95 -4.79 -33.07
N GLU A 92 -16.94 -5.67 -32.99
CA GLU A 92 -17.32 -6.48 -34.13
C GLU A 92 -17.98 -5.54 -35.15
N ARG A 93 -17.27 -5.27 -36.23
CA ARG A 93 -17.82 -5.61 -37.55
C ARG A 93 -16.69 -5.88 -38.54
N PRO A 94 -16.50 -7.15 -38.94
CA PRO A 94 -15.88 -7.45 -40.22
C PRO A 94 -16.82 -6.93 -41.31
N GLN A 95 -16.44 -5.86 -42.01
CA GLN A 95 -16.98 -5.59 -43.34
C GLN A 95 -15.95 -6.09 -44.35
N GLY A 96 -16.15 -7.35 -44.73
CA GLY A 96 -15.62 -7.87 -45.98
C GLY A 96 -16.47 -7.40 -47.16
N THR A 97 -15.84 -7.50 -48.34
CA THR A 97 -16.33 -7.43 -49.73
C THR A 97 -16.79 -6.08 -50.25
#